data_AF-A0A1C6J3K4-F1
#
_entry.id   AF-A0A1C6J3K4-F1
#
_cell.length_a   1.000
_cell.length_b   1.000
_cell.length_c   1.000
_cell.angle_alpha   90.00
_cell.angle_beta   90.00
_cell.angle_gamma   90.00
#
_symmetry.space_group_name_H-M   'P 1'
#
loop_
_entity.id
_entity.type
_entity.pdbx_description
1 polymer ?
#
loop_
_entity_poly.entity_id
_entity_poly.type
_entity_poly.pdbx_seq_one_letter_code
_entity_poly.pdbx_strand_id
1 'polypeptide(L)'
;MFCSNCGAELKESDVTCPYCGMLQPAAAESEYMQKLEHLKQDVQNLKAVPTKEYTRELRHQGIFTAKIVLIIFCIFLLLFVIGVSVFYGSSYLEKKELRKENAFAKEYFPKLNELYASGNDEEVYTYINSLYNLDGSTALYRWKHMDYYNYYTLYMDVKFLNDAIADNSYNEYDISTGFYSAMVLTREEFSSYHKNKLTDAELVKLDTFIQESDSLLLEHFHLTSDEADQVYQDCLDDGYLSYKKCMDYTASHKNQFS
;
A
#
# COMPACT_ATOMS: atom_id res chain seq x y z
N MET A 1 11.69 101.08 2.65
CA MET A 1 12.28 101.27 4.00
C MET A 1 13.62 101.98 3.84
N PHE A 2 14.14 102.72 4.82
CA PHE A 2 15.47 103.36 4.70
C PHE A 2 16.51 102.62 5.53
N CYS A 3 17.73 102.47 5.00
CA CYS A 3 18.82 101.86 5.74
C CYS A 3 19.14 102.70 6.98
N SER A 4 19.12 102.09 8.16
CA SER A 4 19.41 102.75 9.44
C SER A 4 20.83 103.32 9.55
N ASN A 5 21.76 102.91 8.69
CA ASN A 5 23.17 103.34 8.73
C ASN A 5 23.54 104.38 7.66
N CYS A 6 23.10 104.19 6.41
CA CYS A 6 23.47 105.10 5.31
C CYS A 6 22.30 105.93 4.77
N GLY A 7 21.08 105.73 5.28
CA GLY A 7 19.89 106.47 4.86
C GLY A 7 19.39 106.15 3.45
N ALA A 8 20.02 105.21 2.73
CA ALA A 8 19.59 104.81 1.39
C ALA A 8 18.21 104.13 1.42
N GLU A 9 17.38 104.40 0.40
CA GLU A 9 16.10 103.72 0.23
C GLU A 9 16.32 102.26 -0.19
N LEU A 10 15.73 101.34 0.57
CA LEU A 10 15.79 99.90 0.39
C LEU A 10 14.41 99.32 0.10
N LYS A 11 14.37 98.28 -0.73
CA LYS A 11 13.17 97.47 -0.92
C LYS A 11 12.97 96.57 0.30
N GLU A 12 11.72 96.27 0.62
CA GLU A 12 11.35 95.50 1.82
C GLU A 12 11.94 94.07 1.84
N SER A 13 12.29 93.52 0.68
CA SER A 13 12.96 92.23 0.52
C SER A 13 14.49 92.27 0.65
N ASP A 14 15.11 93.44 0.78
CA ASP A 14 16.57 93.59 0.78
C ASP A 14 17.14 93.26 2.18
N VAL A 15 17.65 92.04 2.32
CA VAL A 15 18.21 91.48 3.56
C VAL A 15 19.50 92.19 3.98
N THR A 16 20.26 92.71 3.01
CA THR A 16 21.48 93.48 3.25
C THR A 16 21.44 94.74 2.41
N CYS A 17 21.82 95.88 3.00
CA CYS A 17 21.92 97.13 2.27
C CYS A 17 23.01 97.02 1.18
N PRO A 18 22.68 97.19 -0.11
CA PRO A 18 23.65 97.05 -1.20
C PRO A 18 24.70 98.17 -1.22
N TYR A 19 24.46 99.29 -0.52
CA TYR A 19 25.34 100.45 -0.51
C TYR A 19 26.34 100.47 0.65
N CYS A 20 25.98 99.91 1.82
CA CYS A 20 26.87 99.90 2.99
C CYS A 20 27.09 98.51 3.61
N GLY A 21 26.46 97.46 3.06
CA GLY A 21 26.60 96.09 3.52
C GLY A 21 25.90 95.79 4.86
N MET A 22 25.15 96.73 5.44
CA MET A 22 24.49 96.50 6.72
C MET A 22 23.28 95.59 6.56
N LEU A 23 23.29 94.49 7.32
CA LEU A 23 22.19 93.55 7.44
C LEU A 23 20.94 94.26 8.00
N GLN A 24 19.81 94.08 7.34
CA GLN A 24 18.51 94.55 7.81
C GLN A 24 17.84 93.41 8.59
N PRO A 25 17.70 93.54 9.92
CA PRO A 25 17.29 92.42 10.77
C PRO A 25 15.88 91.90 10.44
N ALA A 26 14.93 92.78 10.11
CA ALA A 26 13.54 92.39 9.81
C ALA A 26 13.42 91.55 8.52
N ALA A 27 14.12 91.94 7.44
CA ALA A 27 14.13 91.19 6.19
C ALA A 27 14.90 89.88 6.34
N ALA A 28 16.02 89.89 7.08
CA ALA A 28 16.80 88.68 7.40
C ALA A 28 16.00 87.65 8.22
N GLU A 29 15.23 88.12 9.20
CA GLU A 29 14.37 87.28 10.04
C GLU A 29 13.24 86.64 9.21
N SER A 30 12.59 87.43 8.34
CA SER A 30 11.55 86.90 7.44
C SER A 30 12.09 85.82 6.50
N GLU A 31 13.27 86.03 5.89
CA GLU A 31 13.88 85.02 5.01
C GLU A 31 14.28 83.76 5.80
N TYR A 32 14.80 83.94 7.02
CA TYR A 32 15.16 82.83 7.89
C TYR A 32 13.93 82.00 8.31
N MET A 33 12.83 82.65 8.70
CA MET A 33 11.59 82.00 9.07
C MET A 33 10.96 81.24 7.90
N GLN A 34 11.02 81.80 6.69
CA GLN A 34 10.54 81.12 5.48
C GLN A 34 11.35 79.85 5.17
N LYS A 35 12.68 79.90 5.35
CA LYS A 35 13.54 78.71 5.19
C LYS A 35 13.24 77.64 6.24
N LEU A 36 12.95 78.03 7.48
CA LEU A 36 12.54 77.10 8.53
C LEU A 36 11.19 76.44 8.24
N GLU A 37 10.24 77.19 7.67
CA GLU A 37 8.94 76.65 7.30
C GLU A 37 9.04 75.64 6.15
N HIS A 38 9.88 75.94 5.14
CA HIS A 38 10.18 75.00 4.06
C HIS A 38 10.86 73.72 4.58
N LEU A 39 11.86 73.85 5.47
CA LEU A 39 12.51 72.70 6.11
C LEU A 39 11.54 71.87 6.94
N LYS A 40 10.62 72.51 7.66
CA LYS A 40 9.58 71.81 8.42
C LYS A 40 8.66 71.02 7.49
N GLN A 41 8.29 71.59 6.35
CA GLN A 41 7.44 70.94 5.36
C GLN A 41 8.17 69.75 4.69
N ASP A 42 9.44 69.91 4.35
CA ASP A 42 10.28 68.83 3.78
C ASP A 42 10.46 67.68 4.78
N VAL A 43 10.72 67.98 6.06
CA VAL A 43 10.85 66.96 7.12
C VAL A 43 9.51 66.25 7.37
N GLN A 44 8.38 66.95 7.28
CA GLN A 44 7.06 66.33 7.38
C GLN A 44 6.77 65.41 6.18
N ASN A 45 7.14 65.83 4.97
CA ASN A 45 7.03 65.01 3.77
C ASN A 45 7.94 63.77 3.83
N LEU A 46 9.18 63.91 4.30
CA LEU A 46 10.12 62.81 4.50
C LEU A 46 9.68 61.81 5.58
N LYS A 47 8.86 62.20 6.56
CA LYS A 47 8.24 61.26 7.51
C LYS A 47 7.05 60.50 6.92
N ALA A 48 6.35 61.08 5.94
CA ALA A 48 5.15 60.53 5.33
C ALA A 48 5.43 59.53 4.18
N VAL A 49 6.56 59.67 3.48
CA VAL A 49 6.98 58.77 2.39
C VAL A 49 7.39 57.37 2.87
N PRO A 50 8.24 57.19 3.91
CA PRO A 50 8.74 55.87 4.29
C PRO A 50 7.68 54.97 4.96
N THR A 51 6.57 55.51 5.44
CA THR A 51 5.52 54.72 6.11
C THR A 51 4.47 54.15 5.15
N LYS A 52 4.20 54.82 4.02
CA LYS A 52 3.18 54.37 3.05
C LYS A 52 3.69 53.34 2.05
N GLU A 53 4.96 53.38 1.68
CA GLU A 53 5.55 52.41 0.74
C GLU A 53 5.90 51.08 1.43
N TYR A 54 6.50 51.14 2.63
CA TYR A 54 6.81 49.94 3.43
C TYR A 54 5.56 49.11 3.78
N THR A 55 4.46 49.76 4.13
CA THR A 55 3.22 49.05 4.51
C THR A 55 2.54 48.38 3.32
N ARG A 56 2.73 48.89 2.10
CA ARG A 56 2.17 48.32 0.88
C ARG A 56 2.96 47.08 0.41
N GLU A 57 4.27 47.11 0.50
CA GLU A 57 5.13 45.96 0.15
C GLU A 57 4.99 44.81 1.16
N LEU A 58 4.96 45.11 2.47
CA LEU A 58 4.72 44.12 3.52
C LEU A 58 3.34 43.46 3.38
N ARG A 59 2.31 44.21 2.98
CA ARG A 59 0.97 43.66 2.74
C ARG A 59 0.93 42.73 1.53
N HIS A 60 1.66 43.05 0.46
CA HIS A 60 1.70 42.23 -0.75
C HIS A 60 2.50 40.93 -0.55
N GLN A 61 3.64 41.01 0.15
CA GLN A 61 4.43 39.82 0.52
C GLN A 61 3.70 38.94 1.56
N GLY A 62 3.02 39.56 2.55
CA GLY A 62 2.22 38.84 3.54
C GLY A 62 1.04 38.07 2.93
N ILE A 63 0.36 38.63 1.93
CA ILE A 63 -0.74 37.94 1.22
C ILE A 63 -0.20 36.77 0.38
N PHE A 64 0.96 36.92 -0.26
CA PHE A 64 1.55 35.86 -1.07
C PHE A 64 2.02 34.68 -0.20
N THR A 65 2.71 34.95 0.90
CA THR A 65 3.11 33.92 1.87
C THR A 65 1.90 33.24 2.52
N ALA A 66 0.85 34.01 2.87
CA ALA A 66 -0.37 33.43 3.42
C ALA A 66 -1.07 32.49 2.43
N LYS A 67 -1.09 32.82 1.12
CA LYS A 67 -1.65 31.93 0.09
C LYS A 67 -0.87 30.63 -0.05
N ILE A 68 0.46 30.68 -0.04
CA ILE A 68 1.30 29.47 -0.12
C ILE A 68 1.10 28.58 1.11
N VAL A 69 1.09 29.17 2.31
CA VAL A 69 0.82 28.44 3.56
C VAL A 69 -0.57 27.81 3.54
N LEU A 70 -1.58 28.51 3.02
CA LEU A 70 -2.93 27.98 2.88
C LEU A 70 -2.99 26.80 1.90
N ILE A 71 -2.31 26.89 0.74
CA ILE A 71 -2.23 25.78 -0.21
C ILE A 71 -1.54 24.56 0.41
N ILE A 72 -0.41 24.76 1.10
CA ILE A 72 0.30 23.68 1.80
C ILE A 72 -0.60 23.04 2.86
N PHE A 73 -1.30 23.86 3.66
CA PHE A 73 -2.24 23.38 4.66
C PHE A 73 -3.40 22.60 4.03
N CYS A 74 -3.95 23.07 2.92
CA CYS A 74 -4.99 22.35 2.16
C CYS A 74 -4.47 21.00 1.65
N ILE A 75 -3.24 20.94 1.12
CA ILE A 75 -2.62 19.68 0.66
C ILE A 75 -2.43 18.74 1.84
N PHE A 76 -1.93 19.22 2.98
CA PHE A 76 -1.78 18.41 4.19
C PHE A 76 -3.12 17.87 4.69
N LEU A 77 -4.18 18.69 4.71
CA LEU A 77 -5.52 18.23 5.07
C LEU A 77 -6.05 17.18 4.09
N LEU A 78 -5.83 17.36 2.80
CA LEU A 78 -6.25 16.41 1.77
C LEU A 78 -5.55 15.06 1.96
N LEU A 79 -4.23 15.08 2.14
CA LEU A 79 -3.43 13.88 2.43
C LEU A 79 -3.84 13.23 3.75
N PHE A 80 -4.14 14.02 4.78
CA PHE A 80 -4.59 13.51 6.07
C PHE A 80 -5.95 12.82 5.96
N VAL A 81 -6.92 13.43 5.25
CA VAL A 81 -8.24 12.83 5.02
C VAL A 81 -8.13 11.53 4.22
N ILE A 82 -7.28 11.50 3.19
CA ILE A 82 -7.01 10.28 2.42
C ILE A 82 -6.36 9.21 3.29
N GLY A 83 -5.34 9.57 4.09
CA GLY A 83 -4.66 8.63 4.99
C GLY A 83 -5.62 8.03 6.02
N VAL A 84 -6.46 8.86 6.64
CA VAL A 84 -7.49 8.43 7.59
C VAL A 84 -8.52 7.54 6.89
N SER A 85 -9.03 7.91 5.72
CA SER A 85 -10.05 7.11 5.04
C SER A 85 -9.53 5.73 4.62
N VAL A 86 -8.28 5.65 4.13
CA VAL A 86 -7.63 4.38 3.80
C VAL A 86 -7.42 3.52 5.06
N PHE A 87 -6.89 4.10 6.14
CA PHE A 87 -6.59 3.36 7.37
C PHE A 87 -7.87 2.87 8.10
N TYR A 88 -8.89 3.71 8.20
CA TYR A 88 -10.17 3.31 8.79
C TYR A 88 -10.95 2.37 7.87
N GLY A 89 -10.85 2.56 6.54
CA GLY A 89 -11.45 1.69 5.55
C GLY A 89 -10.90 0.28 5.60
N SER A 90 -9.58 0.12 5.62
CA SER A 90 -8.93 -1.20 5.74
C SER A 90 -9.30 -1.89 7.04
N SER A 91 -9.20 -1.18 8.17
CA SER A 91 -9.58 -1.70 9.50
C SER A 91 -11.06 -2.10 9.58
N TYR A 92 -11.95 -1.37 8.90
CA TYR A 92 -13.38 -1.69 8.86
C TYR A 92 -13.66 -2.93 8.01
N LEU A 93 -13.02 -3.04 6.85
CA LEU A 93 -13.13 -4.22 5.98
C LEU A 93 -12.60 -5.47 6.69
N GLU A 94 -11.44 -5.38 7.33
CA GLU A 94 -10.87 -6.46 8.13
C GLU A 94 -11.84 -6.92 9.25
N LYS A 95 -12.41 -5.98 10.00
CA LYS A 95 -13.44 -6.29 11.01
C LYS A 95 -14.72 -6.86 10.43
N LYS A 96 -15.08 -6.51 9.19
CA LYS A 96 -16.25 -7.06 8.50
C LYS A 96 -15.98 -8.50 8.08
N GLU A 97 -14.83 -8.78 7.47
CA GLU A 97 -14.44 -10.12 7.06
C GLU A 97 -14.28 -11.04 8.28
N LEU A 98 -13.60 -10.59 9.34
CA LEU A 98 -13.49 -11.36 10.59
C LEU A 98 -14.86 -11.69 11.21
N ARG A 99 -15.85 -10.79 11.10
CA ARG A 99 -17.23 -11.08 11.56
C ARG A 99 -17.89 -12.16 10.71
N LYS A 100 -17.72 -12.12 9.39
CA LYS A 100 -18.24 -13.17 8.49
C LYS A 100 -17.57 -14.51 8.78
N GLU A 101 -16.25 -14.54 8.88
CA GLU A 101 -15.50 -15.74 9.22
C GLU A 101 -15.94 -16.34 10.56
N ASN A 102 -16.17 -15.50 11.57
CA ASN A 102 -16.68 -15.93 12.88
C ASN A 102 -18.11 -16.47 12.81
N ALA A 103 -18.98 -15.86 12.00
CA ALA A 103 -20.32 -16.40 11.76
C ALA A 103 -20.24 -17.75 11.04
N PHE A 104 -19.43 -17.84 9.98
CA PHE A 104 -19.18 -19.07 9.23
C PHE A 104 -18.67 -20.19 10.14
N ALA A 105 -17.62 -19.93 10.92
CA ALA A 105 -17.06 -20.96 11.80
C ALA A 105 -18.07 -21.41 12.85
N LYS A 106 -18.88 -20.50 13.39
CA LYS A 106 -19.94 -20.84 14.35
C LYS A 106 -21.01 -21.74 13.73
N GLU A 107 -21.32 -21.54 12.45
CA GLU A 107 -22.36 -22.29 11.75
C GLU A 107 -21.87 -23.66 11.25
N TYR A 108 -20.71 -23.70 10.59
CA TYR A 108 -20.27 -24.88 9.84
C TYR A 108 -19.23 -25.76 10.57
N PHE A 109 -18.42 -25.19 11.47
CA PHE A 109 -17.40 -26.01 12.17
C PHE A 109 -17.98 -27.10 13.05
N PRO A 110 -19.14 -26.93 13.74
CA PRO A 110 -19.73 -28.02 14.49
C PRO A 110 -20.00 -29.26 13.63
N LYS A 111 -20.53 -29.05 12.41
CA LYS A 111 -20.79 -30.16 11.48
C LYS A 111 -19.50 -30.75 10.93
N LEU A 112 -18.51 -29.93 10.58
CA LEU A 112 -17.18 -30.41 10.16
C LEU A 112 -16.54 -31.29 11.23
N ASN A 113 -16.60 -30.88 12.50
CA ASN A 113 -16.05 -31.65 13.61
C ASN A 113 -16.79 -32.99 13.82
N GLU A 114 -18.11 -33.00 13.65
CA GLU A 114 -18.92 -34.22 13.71
C GLU A 114 -18.54 -35.19 12.58
N LEU A 115 -18.46 -34.69 11.34
CA LEU A 115 -18.06 -35.48 10.17
C LEU A 115 -16.63 -36.01 10.33
N TYR A 116 -15.70 -35.17 10.78
CA TYR A 116 -14.33 -35.60 11.06
C TYR A 116 -14.27 -36.71 12.11
N ALA A 117 -15.06 -36.60 13.18
CA ALA A 117 -15.14 -37.64 14.22
C ALA A 117 -15.71 -38.97 13.72
N SER A 118 -16.47 -38.98 12.62
CA SER A 118 -16.93 -40.22 11.97
C SER A 118 -15.81 -41.01 11.30
N GLY A 119 -14.67 -40.36 11.02
CA GLY A 119 -13.52 -40.94 10.33
C GLY A 119 -13.66 -41.04 8.81
N ASN A 120 -14.77 -40.56 8.23
CA ASN A 120 -15.01 -40.57 6.79
C ASN A 120 -14.43 -39.32 6.11
N ASP A 121 -13.17 -39.42 5.65
CA ASP A 121 -12.47 -38.29 5.04
C ASP A 121 -13.10 -37.81 3.73
N GLU A 122 -13.69 -38.71 2.95
CA GLU A 122 -14.32 -38.35 1.67
C GLU A 122 -15.59 -37.50 1.88
N GLU A 123 -16.38 -37.82 2.91
CA GLU A 123 -17.56 -37.02 3.28
C GLU A 123 -17.17 -35.65 3.83
N VAL A 124 -16.11 -35.57 4.62
CA VAL A 124 -15.58 -34.28 5.10
C VAL A 124 -15.06 -33.45 3.93
N TYR A 125 -14.27 -34.04 3.04
CA TYR A 125 -13.76 -33.38 1.83
C TYR A 125 -14.91 -32.84 0.96
N THR A 126 -15.92 -33.67 0.71
CA THR A 126 -17.11 -33.27 -0.06
C THR A 126 -17.83 -32.10 0.62
N TYR A 127 -17.96 -32.14 1.95
CA TYR A 127 -18.58 -31.06 2.69
C TYR A 127 -17.74 -29.77 2.63
N ILE A 128 -16.43 -29.82 2.86
CA ILE A 128 -15.52 -28.67 2.72
C ILE A 128 -15.67 -28.02 1.34
N ASN A 129 -15.68 -28.83 0.28
CA ASN A 129 -15.83 -28.34 -1.09
C ASN A 129 -17.15 -27.61 -1.32
N SER A 130 -18.24 -28.08 -0.70
CA SER A 130 -19.54 -27.40 -0.77
C SER A 130 -19.55 -26.02 -0.09
N LEU A 131 -18.59 -25.76 0.81
CA LEU A 131 -18.53 -24.52 1.60
C LEU A 131 -17.65 -23.43 0.98
N TYR A 132 -16.75 -23.73 0.04
CA TYR A 132 -15.77 -22.75 -0.48
C TYR A 132 -16.41 -21.51 -1.10
N ASN A 133 -17.58 -21.65 -1.72
CA ASN A 133 -18.28 -20.55 -2.38
C ASN A 133 -19.14 -19.68 -1.44
N LEU A 134 -19.16 -19.99 -0.13
CA LEU A 134 -19.96 -19.25 0.85
C LEU A 134 -19.19 -18.04 1.40
N ASP A 135 -19.94 -17.00 1.79
CA ASP A 135 -19.38 -15.83 2.45
C ASP A 135 -18.70 -16.21 3.78
N GLY A 136 -17.43 -15.84 3.92
CA GLY A 136 -16.63 -16.15 5.12
C GLY A 136 -15.96 -17.53 5.10
N SER A 137 -15.96 -18.24 3.97
CA SER A 137 -15.30 -19.54 3.79
C SER A 137 -13.79 -19.52 4.01
N THR A 138 -13.15 -18.34 3.98
CA THR A 138 -11.76 -18.14 4.41
C THR A 138 -11.53 -18.60 5.86
N ALA A 139 -12.58 -18.68 6.67
CA ALA A 139 -12.52 -19.31 7.97
C ALA A 139 -12.08 -20.78 7.91
N LEU A 140 -12.25 -21.52 6.82
CA LEU A 140 -11.79 -22.91 6.71
C LEU A 140 -10.29 -23.04 7.01
N TYR A 141 -9.45 -22.07 6.63
CA TYR A 141 -8.00 -22.09 6.89
C TYR A 141 -7.61 -22.10 8.37
N ARG A 142 -8.52 -21.71 9.27
CA ARG A 142 -8.30 -21.77 10.72
C ARG A 142 -9.00 -22.95 11.39
N TRP A 143 -9.69 -23.79 10.62
CA TRP A 143 -10.22 -25.04 11.14
C TRP A 143 -9.06 -25.98 11.46
N LYS A 144 -9.13 -26.65 12.61
CA LYS A 144 -8.01 -27.40 13.20
C LYS A 144 -7.41 -28.45 12.26
N HIS A 145 -8.26 -29.08 11.45
CA HIS A 145 -7.88 -30.20 10.58
C HIS A 145 -7.65 -29.77 9.12
N MET A 146 -7.70 -28.47 8.83
CA MET A 146 -7.61 -27.99 7.45
C MET A 146 -6.25 -28.28 6.80
N ASP A 147 -5.15 -28.19 7.55
CA ASP A 147 -3.83 -28.54 7.03
C ASP A 147 -3.79 -30.00 6.54
N TYR A 148 -4.43 -30.94 7.26
CA TYR A 148 -4.59 -32.32 6.80
C TYR A 148 -5.44 -32.42 5.53
N TYR A 149 -6.58 -31.73 5.45
CA TYR A 149 -7.44 -31.78 4.25
C TYR A 149 -6.85 -31.08 3.02
N ASN A 150 -5.88 -30.18 3.19
CA ASN A 150 -5.10 -29.67 2.06
C ASN A 150 -4.28 -30.80 1.41
N TYR A 151 -3.68 -31.69 2.22
CA TYR A 151 -3.00 -32.88 1.69
C TYR A 151 -3.98 -33.93 1.16
N TYR A 152 -5.12 -34.11 1.84
CA TYR A 152 -6.17 -35.00 1.34
C TYR A 152 -6.71 -34.55 -0.02
N THR A 153 -6.77 -33.24 -0.29
CA THR A 153 -7.18 -32.70 -1.59
C THR A 153 -6.22 -33.13 -2.70
N LEU A 154 -4.90 -33.02 -2.48
CA LEU A 154 -3.90 -33.51 -3.42
C LEU A 154 -4.04 -35.02 -3.64
N TYR A 155 -4.28 -35.77 -2.57
CA TYR A 155 -4.49 -37.22 -2.64
C TYR A 155 -5.77 -37.59 -3.41
N MET A 156 -6.83 -36.79 -3.31
CA MET A 156 -8.05 -37.00 -4.11
C MET A 156 -7.79 -36.87 -5.61
N ASP A 157 -6.90 -35.97 -6.05
CA ASP A 157 -6.51 -35.88 -7.47
C ASP A 157 -5.81 -37.16 -7.94
N VAL A 158 -4.94 -37.72 -7.10
CA VAL A 158 -4.25 -39.00 -7.36
C VAL A 158 -5.27 -40.15 -7.43
N LYS A 159 -6.21 -40.20 -6.48
CA LYS A 159 -7.28 -41.22 -6.46
C LYS A 159 -8.17 -41.13 -7.70
N PHE A 160 -8.58 -39.92 -8.09
CA PHE A 160 -9.39 -39.72 -9.30
C PHE A 160 -8.66 -40.15 -10.57
N LEU A 161 -7.36 -39.89 -10.67
CA LEU A 161 -6.57 -40.38 -11.80
C LEU A 161 -6.46 -41.91 -11.78
N ASN A 162 -6.19 -42.53 -10.64
CA ASN A 162 -6.14 -44.00 -10.53
C ASN A 162 -7.46 -44.66 -10.94
N ASP A 163 -8.59 -44.14 -10.46
CA ASP A 163 -9.92 -44.61 -10.84
C ASP A 163 -10.15 -44.44 -12.36
N ALA A 164 -9.77 -43.29 -12.93
CA ALA A 164 -9.91 -43.02 -14.35
C ALA A 164 -8.98 -43.88 -15.23
N ILE A 165 -7.79 -44.26 -14.74
CA ILE A 165 -6.90 -45.23 -15.39
C ILE A 165 -7.53 -46.62 -15.39
N ALA A 166 -8.08 -47.05 -14.25
CA ALA A 166 -8.73 -48.36 -14.13
C ALA A 166 -9.93 -48.51 -15.08
N ASP A 167 -10.71 -47.44 -15.26
CA ASP A 167 -11.88 -47.39 -16.15
C ASP A 167 -11.54 -46.97 -17.59
N ASN A 168 -10.26 -46.69 -17.89
CA ASN A 168 -9.79 -46.17 -19.17
C ASN A 168 -10.60 -44.93 -19.65
N SER A 169 -10.94 -44.05 -18.71
CA SER A 169 -11.77 -42.86 -18.90
C SER A 169 -11.05 -41.55 -18.64
N TYR A 170 -9.73 -41.60 -18.44
CA TYR A 170 -8.90 -40.43 -18.13
C TYR A 170 -8.79 -39.48 -19.33
N ASN A 171 -8.60 -38.20 -19.02
CA ASN A 171 -8.27 -37.16 -19.99
C ASN A 171 -6.96 -36.45 -19.61
N GLU A 172 -6.52 -35.51 -20.45
CA GLU A 172 -5.23 -34.81 -20.24
C GLU A 172 -5.18 -34.00 -18.93
N TYR A 173 -6.32 -33.46 -18.51
CA TYR A 173 -6.45 -32.74 -17.25
C TYR A 173 -6.30 -33.69 -16.07
N ASP A 174 -6.91 -34.88 -16.12
CA ASP A 174 -6.79 -35.88 -15.05
C ASP A 174 -5.32 -36.32 -14.89
N ILE A 175 -4.63 -36.61 -16.01
CA ILE A 175 -3.21 -37.01 -16.00
C ILE A 175 -2.34 -35.89 -15.41
N SER A 176 -2.48 -34.66 -15.91
CA SER A 176 -1.63 -33.54 -15.46
C SER A 176 -1.88 -33.16 -14.00
N THR A 177 -3.13 -33.20 -13.54
CA THR A 177 -3.50 -32.89 -12.16
C THR A 177 -3.03 -33.99 -11.21
N GLY A 178 -3.33 -35.26 -11.49
CA GLY A 178 -2.89 -36.38 -10.65
C GLY A 178 -1.37 -36.50 -10.59
N PHE A 179 -0.66 -36.28 -11.70
CA PHE A 179 0.81 -36.25 -11.72
C PHE A 179 1.38 -35.13 -10.86
N TYR A 180 0.87 -33.91 -11.02
CA TYR A 180 1.31 -32.77 -10.22
C TYR A 180 1.10 -33.03 -8.73
N SER A 181 -0.10 -33.45 -8.34
CA SER A 181 -0.43 -33.72 -6.94
C SER A 181 0.41 -34.86 -6.36
N ALA A 182 0.72 -35.90 -7.15
CA ALA A 182 1.64 -36.95 -6.72
C ALA A 182 3.07 -36.44 -6.51
N MET A 183 3.59 -35.61 -7.41
CA MET A 183 4.91 -34.98 -7.26
C MET A 183 4.98 -34.09 -6.01
N VAL A 184 3.94 -33.27 -5.76
CA VAL A 184 3.84 -32.48 -4.52
C VAL A 184 3.87 -33.39 -3.31
N LEU A 185 3.06 -34.44 -3.28
CA LEU A 185 2.93 -35.30 -2.11
C LEU A 185 4.23 -36.02 -1.74
N THR A 186 5.03 -36.36 -2.74
CA THR A 186 6.13 -37.30 -2.57
C THR A 186 7.52 -36.65 -2.57
N ARG A 187 7.70 -35.54 -3.30
CA ARG A 187 9.01 -34.91 -3.53
C ARG A 187 9.14 -33.53 -2.90
N GLU A 188 8.04 -32.86 -2.58
CA GLU A 188 8.15 -31.63 -1.78
C GLU A 188 8.47 -31.96 -0.32
N GLU A 189 9.54 -31.36 0.19
CA GLU A 189 9.81 -31.37 1.62
C GLU A 189 8.75 -30.54 2.34
N PHE A 190 7.78 -31.20 2.97
CA PHE A 190 6.83 -30.50 3.81
C PHE A 190 7.54 -29.87 4.99
N SER A 191 7.36 -28.56 5.16
CA SER A 191 7.97 -27.83 6.26
C SER A 191 7.58 -28.46 7.60
N SER A 192 8.54 -28.52 8.53
CA SER A 192 8.30 -28.99 9.90
C SER A 192 7.15 -28.23 10.58
N TYR A 193 6.92 -26.97 10.17
CA TYR A 193 5.80 -26.16 10.63
C TYR A 193 4.44 -26.76 10.27
N HIS A 194 4.24 -27.25 9.04
CA HIS A 194 2.97 -27.88 8.66
C HIS A 194 2.81 -29.25 9.31
N LYS A 195 3.87 -30.08 9.34
CA LYS A 195 3.81 -31.41 9.99
C LYS A 195 3.43 -31.33 11.47
N ASN A 196 3.91 -30.31 12.19
CA ASN A 196 3.60 -30.11 13.62
C ASN A 196 2.12 -29.74 13.90
N LYS A 197 1.33 -29.41 12.87
CA LYS A 197 -0.10 -29.13 13.02
C LYS A 197 -0.97 -30.38 12.85
N LEU A 198 -0.42 -31.45 12.30
CA LEU A 198 -1.12 -32.71 12.11
C LEU A 198 -1.07 -33.53 13.40
N THR A 199 -2.12 -34.31 13.64
CA THR A 199 -2.15 -35.33 14.70
C THR A 199 -1.38 -36.58 14.27
N ASP A 200 -0.97 -37.42 15.23
CA ASP A 200 -0.29 -38.69 14.93
C ASP A 200 -1.13 -39.59 14.00
N ALA A 201 -2.46 -39.58 14.16
CA ALA A 201 -3.36 -40.35 13.29
C ALA A 201 -3.40 -39.79 11.87
N GLU A 202 -3.38 -38.47 11.70
CA GLU A 202 -3.32 -37.83 10.38
C GLU A 202 -1.96 -38.02 9.70
N LEU A 203 -0.86 -38.06 10.46
CA LEU A 203 0.46 -38.37 9.93
C LEU A 203 0.52 -39.79 9.36
N VAL A 204 -0.06 -40.78 10.06
CA VAL A 204 -0.14 -42.15 9.54
C VAL A 204 -0.94 -42.22 8.23
N LYS A 205 -2.05 -41.48 8.13
CA LYS A 205 -2.82 -41.40 6.88
C LYS A 205 -2.04 -40.69 5.77
N LEU A 206 -1.32 -39.62 6.11
CA LEU A 206 -0.47 -38.90 5.16
C LEU A 206 0.62 -39.82 4.58
N ASP A 207 1.24 -40.68 5.39
CA ASP A 207 2.21 -41.67 4.90
C ASP A 207 1.56 -42.61 3.85
N THR A 208 0.30 -43.00 4.04
CA THR A 208 -0.46 -43.77 3.04
C THR A 208 -0.67 -42.98 1.76
N PHE A 209 -1.02 -41.69 1.84
CA PHE A 209 -1.20 -40.83 0.66
C PHE A 209 0.10 -40.72 -0.14
N ILE A 210 1.24 -40.56 0.56
CA ILE A 210 2.57 -40.49 -0.04
C ILE A 210 2.89 -41.81 -0.76
N GLN A 211 2.66 -42.96 -0.10
CA GLN A 211 2.94 -44.27 -0.68
C GLN A 211 2.11 -44.54 -1.94
N GLU A 212 0.80 -44.29 -1.90
CA GLU A 212 -0.07 -44.52 -3.05
C GLU A 212 0.23 -43.54 -4.20
N SER A 213 0.60 -42.29 -3.88
CA SER A 213 1.05 -41.31 -4.86
C SER A 213 2.37 -41.71 -5.51
N ASP A 214 3.29 -42.30 -4.74
CA ASP A 214 4.55 -42.80 -5.28
C ASP A 214 4.31 -44.00 -6.21
N SER A 215 3.44 -44.94 -5.80
CA SER A 215 3.00 -46.03 -6.68
C SER A 215 2.41 -45.53 -7.99
N LEU A 216 1.61 -44.45 -8.00
CA LEU A 216 1.12 -43.86 -9.25
C LEU A 216 2.29 -43.48 -10.18
N LEU A 217 3.31 -42.79 -9.68
CA LEU A 217 4.47 -42.37 -10.48
C LEU A 217 5.29 -43.56 -10.98
N LEU A 218 5.51 -44.57 -10.13
CA LEU A 218 6.35 -45.71 -10.48
C LEU A 218 5.63 -46.70 -11.41
N GLU A 219 4.36 -46.97 -11.15
CA GLU A 219 3.60 -48.03 -11.83
C GLU A 219 2.88 -47.52 -13.07
N HIS A 220 2.28 -46.33 -13.02
CA HIS A 220 1.47 -45.78 -14.13
C HIS A 220 2.25 -44.79 -15.01
N PHE A 221 3.19 -44.03 -14.44
CA PHE A 221 4.11 -43.18 -15.23
C PHE A 221 5.41 -43.93 -15.60
N HIS A 222 5.59 -45.17 -15.13
CA HIS A 222 6.75 -46.01 -15.40
C HIS A 222 8.09 -45.35 -15.06
N LEU A 223 8.10 -44.48 -14.04
CA LEU A 223 9.32 -43.84 -13.56
C LEU A 223 10.04 -44.74 -12.57
N THR A 224 11.36 -44.71 -12.57
CA THR A 224 12.13 -45.06 -11.37
C THR A 224 12.09 -43.92 -10.36
N SER A 225 12.44 -44.19 -9.10
CA SER A 225 12.52 -43.12 -8.09
C SER A 225 13.49 -42.01 -8.50
N ASP A 226 14.66 -42.37 -9.05
CA ASP A 226 15.67 -41.40 -9.50
C ASP A 226 15.16 -40.57 -10.69
N GLU A 227 14.40 -41.18 -11.61
CA GLU A 227 13.78 -40.45 -12.72
C GLU A 227 12.68 -39.50 -12.22
N ALA A 228 11.86 -39.93 -11.25
CA ALA A 228 10.86 -39.06 -10.65
C ALA A 228 11.50 -37.84 -9.95
N ASP A 229 12.62 -38.03 -9.25
CA ASP A 229 13.38 -36.93 -8.64
C ASP A 229 13.95 -35.97 -9.70
N GLN A 230 14.49 -36.50 -10.80
CA GLN A 230 14.97 -35.67 -11.91
C GLN A 230 13.83 -34.88 -12.56
N VAL A 231 12.69 -35.52 -12.83
CA VAL A 231 11.52 -34.86 -13.42
C VAL A 231 10.98 -33.79 -12.49
N TYR A 232 10.96 -34.04 -11.17
CA TYR A 232 10.60 -33.03 -10.18
C TYR A 232 11.51 -31.80 -10.28
N GLN A 233 12.84 -31.98 -10.34
CA GLN A 233 13.80 -30.87 -10.51
C GLN A 233 13.59 -30.11 -11.82
N ASP A 234 13.33 -30.81 -12.92
CA ASP A 234 13.07 -30.19 -14.23
C ASP A 234 11.77 -29.37 -14.23
N CYS A 235 10.79 -29.80 -13.43
CA CYS A 235 9.50 -29.13 -13.25
C CYS A 235 9.54 -27.95 -12.27
N LEU A 236 10.65 -27.70 -11.57
CA LEU A 236 10.78 -26.53 -10.70
C LEU A 236 10.87 -25.23 -11.51
N ASP A 237 10.16 -24.21 -11.06
CA ASP A 237 10.23 -22.84 -11.57
C ASP A 237 10.37 -21.89 -10.37
N ASP A 238 11.45 -21.10 -10.34
CA ASP A 238 11.85 -20.29 -9.19
C ASP A 238 11.87 -21.04 -7.84
N GLY A 239 12.21 -22.34 -7.87
CA GLY A 239 12.32 -23.19 -6.68
C GLY A 239 11.01 -23.80 -6.20
N TYR A 240 9.91 -23.63 -6.93
CA TYR A 240 8.60 -24.23 -6.64
C TYR A 240 8.15 -25.15 -7.78
N LEU A 241 7.40 -26.21 -7.48
CA LEU A 241 6.89 -27.09 -8.52
C LEU A 241 5.89 -26.35 -9.41
N SER A 242 6.17 -26.29 -10.71
CA SER A 242 5.34 -25.60 -11.68
C SER A 242 4.32 -26.54 -12.30
N TYR A 243 3.04 -26.30 -12.03
CA TYR A 243 1.93 -27.04 -12.66
C TYR A 243 2.05 -27.04 -14.19
N LYS A 244 2.46 -25.91 -14.79
CA LYS A 244 2.62 -25.80 -16.24
C LYS A 244 3.71 -26.74 -16.77
N LYS A 245 4.86 -26.82 -16.09
CA LYS A 245 5.95 -27.72 -16.50
C LYS A 245 5.56 -29.18 -16.32
N CYS A 246 4.87 -29.53 -15.23
CA CYS A 246 4.29 -30.86 -15.04
C CYS A 246 3.32 -31.22 -16.18
N MET A 247 2.43 -30.29 -16.57
CA MET A 247 1.52 -30.47 -17.69
C MET A 247 2.25 -30.65 -19.04
N ASP A 248 3.31 -29.88 -19.29
CA ASP A 248 4.13 -30.02 -20.50
C ASP A 248 4.86 -31.39 -20.53
N TYR A 249 5.34 -31.85 -19.36
CA TYR A 249 5.94 -33.18 -19.20
C TYR A 249 4.93 -34.29 -19.50
N THR A 250 3.77 -34.29 -18.84
CA THR A 250 2.75 -35.33 -19.06
C THR A 250 2.22 -35.29 -20.50
N ALA A 251 2.10 -34.11 -21.11
CA ALA A 251 1.69 -33.97 -22.51
C ALA A 251 2.68 -34.60 -23.50
N SER A 252 3.99 -34.51 -23.23
CA SER A 252 5.03 -35.14 -24.06
C SER A 252 5.18 -36.64 -23.84
N HIS A 253 4.62 -37.16 -22.74
CA HIS A 253 4.71 -38.57 -22.33
C HIS A 253 3.37 -39.32 -22.34
N LYS A 254 2.32 -38.76 -22.96
CA LYS A 254 0.95 -39.35 -23.02
C LYS A 254 0.90 -40.81 -23.48
N ASN A 255 1.82 -41.22 -24.34
CA ASN A 255 1.88 -42.60 -24.86
C ASN A 255 2.28 -43.64 -23.80
N GLN A 256 2.76 -43.22 -22.63
CA GLN A 256 3.06 -44.11 -21.50
C GLN A 256 1.79 -44.58 -20.77
N PHE A 257 0.65 -43.93 -21.00
CA PHE A 257 -0.65 -44.30 -20.45
C PHE A 257 -1.46 -45.26 -21.33
N SER A 258 -0.95 -45.62 -22.52
CA SER A 258 -1.70 -46.36 -23.58
C SER A 258 -1.45 -47.86 -23.58
#